data_AF-K1QWF5-F1
#
_entry.id   AF-K1QWF5-F1
#
_cell.length_a   1.000
_cell.length_b   1.000
_cell.length_c   1.000
_cell.angle_alpha   90.00
_cell.angle_beta   90.00
_cell.angle_gamma   90.00
#
_symmetry.space_group_name_H-M   'P 1'
#
loop_
_entity.id
_entity.type
_entity.pdbx_description
1 polymer ?
#
loop_
_entity_poly.entity_id
_entity_poly.type
_entity_poly.pdbx_seq_one_letter_code
_entity_poly.pdbx_strand_id
1 'polypeptide(L)'
;MGFVLKTAHGKGCCPGTVWNDKTQTCEACMDGYHAENCSTPCPHPFFGKECQMICNCSEDLCDISKGCPIETTELNHLIKGKN
;
A
#
# COMPACT_ATOMS: atom_id res chain seq x y z
N MET A 1 12.12 -1.10 22.44
CA MET A 1 12.72 -1.42 21.13
C MET A 1 11.90 -0.66 20.09
N GLY A 2 12.39 0.50 19.64
CA GLY A 2 11.66 1.34 18.69
C GLY A 2 12.69 2.08 17.87
N PHE A 3 13.14 1.46 16.78
CA PHE A 3 14.11 2.04 15.87
C PHE A 3 13.40 3.11 15.03
N VAL A 4 13.20 4.29 15.60
CA VAL A 4 12.95 5.47 14.78
C VAL A 4 14.31 5.81 14.16
N LEU A 5 14.54 5.35 12.93
CA LEU A 5 15.71 5.77 12.15
C LEU A 5 15.61 7.28 11.92
N LYS A 6 16.14 8.04 12.88
CA LYS A 6 16.41 9.46 12.71
C LYS A 6 17.74 9.60 11.97
N THR A 7 17.63 10.30 10.84
CA THR A 7 18.58 11.23 10.23
C THR A 7 19.80 10.68 9.50
N ALA A 8 19.89 11.01 8.20
CA ALA A 8 21.16 11.34 7.55
C ALA A 8 20.92 12.33 6.40
N HIS A 9 21.87 13.24 6.26
CA HIS A 9 22.03 14.23 5.20
C HIS A 9 22.23 13.56 3.82
N GLY A 10 21.19 12.92 3.31
CA GLY A 10 21.17 12.23 2.01
C GLY A 10 19.76 11.76 1.73
N LYS A 11 19.18 12.24 0.63
CA LYS A 11 17.77 12.07 0.22
C LYS A 11 17.39 10.58 0.05
N GLY A 12 17.13 9.87 1.14
CA GLY A 12 16.72 8.46 1.08
C GLY A 12 15.77 8.11 2.22
N CYS A 13 14.47 8.09 1.91
CA CYS A 13 13.48 7.43 2.77
C CYS A 13 13.60 5.90 2.59
N CYS A 14 13.13 5.15 3.59
CA CYS A 14 13.05 3.70 3.46
C CYS A 14 12.10 3.31 2.32
N PRO A 15 12.33 2.18 1.62
CA PRO A 15 11.35 1.63 0.69
C PRO A 15 9.98 1.51 1.37
N GLY A 16 8.92 1.89 0.64
CA GLY A 16 7.55 1.99 1.19
C GLY A 16 7.21 3.32 1.86
N THR A 17 8.14 4.28 1.92
CA THR A 17 7.87 5.65 2.43
C THR A 17 8.35 6.72 1.45
N VAL A 18 7.56 7.79 1.28
CA VAL A 18 7.85 8.98 0.48
C VAL A 18 8.35 10.12 1.38
N TRP A 19 9.33 10.89 0.90
CA TRP A 19 9.68 12.17 1.53
C TRP A 19 8.58 13.19 1.29
N ASN A 20 7.87 13.60 2.34
CA ASN A 20 6.95 14.71 2.26
C ASN A 20 7.66 16.02 2.67
N ASP A 21 7.83 16.92 1.72
CA ASP A 21 8.48 18.22 1.92
C ASP A 21 7.68 19.14 2.86
N LYS A 22 6.34 19.03 2.86
CA LYS A 22 5.47 19.83 3.72
C LYS A 22 5.59 19.46 5.19
N THR A 23 5.72 18.16 5.47
CA THR A 23 5.79 17.63 6.83
C THR A 23 7.23 17.34 7.27
N GLN A 24 8.19 17.51 6.36
CA GLN A 24 9.62 17.20 6.54
C GLN A 24 9.87 15.80 7.15
N THR A 25 9.02 14.83 6.79
CA THR A 25 9.11 13.46 7.30
C THR A 25 8.87 12.45 6.17
N CYS A 26 9.35 11.22 6.36
CA CYS A 26 9.01 10.11 5.49
C CYS A 26 7.60 9.60 5.87
N GLU A 27 6.65 9.73 4.96
CA GLU A 27 5.29 9.21 5.13
C GLU A 27 5.14 7.88 4.38
N ALA A 28 4.38 6.95 4.96
CA ALA A 28 4.11 5.68 4.29
C ALA A 28 3.32 5.92 2.99
N CYS A 29 3.70 5.20 1.93
CA CYS A 29 2.90 5.17 0.72
C CYS A 29 1.57 4.49 0.96
N MET A 30 0.58 4.84 0.13
CA MET A 30 -0.67 4.09 0.04
C MET A 30 -0.35 2.63 -0.26
N ASP A 31 -1.11 1.71 0.33
CA ASP A 31 -0.96 0.29 0.06
C ASP A 31 -1.06 0.05 -1.45
N GLY A 32 -0.13 -0.72 -2.03
CA GLY A 32 -0.07 -0.92 -3.48
C GLY A 32 0.75 0.10 -4.26
N TYR A 33 1.38 1.08 -3.61
CA TYR A 33 2.29 2.03 -4.28
C TYR A 33 3.69 2.03 -3.67
N HIS A 34 4.68 2.22 -4.53
CA HIS A 34 6.10 2.30 -4.21
C HIS A 34 6.80 3.41 -5.01
N ALA A 35 8.11 3.52 -4.82
CA ALA A 35 9.01 4.53 -5.42
C ALA A 35 8.92 5.95 -4.83
N GLU A 36 9.75 6.85 -5.38
CA GLU A 36 9.77 8.26 -5.00
C GLU A 36 8.38 8.87 -5.26
N ASN A 37 7.82 9.53 -4.26
CA ASN A 37 6.46 10.10 -4.32
C ASN A 37 5.30 9.08 -4.46
N CYS A 38 5.52 7.79 -4.16
CA CYS A 38 4.48 6.76 -4.33
C CYS A 38 3.88 6.77 -5.74
N SER A 39 4.66 7.18 -6.75
CA SER A 39 4.19 7.36 -8.13
C SER A 39 4.11 6.05 -8.91
N THR A 40 4.69 4.96 -8.39
CA THR A 40 4.70 3.68 -9.09
C THR A 40 3.78 2.70 -8.36
N PRO A 41 2.73 2.17 -9.00
CA PRO A 41 1.94 1.08 -8.42
C PRO A 41 2.74 -0.21 -8.40
N CYS A 42 2.42 -1.12 -7.48
CA CYS A 42 3.04 -2.43 -7.40
C CYS A 42 2.82 -3.20 -8.73
N PRO A 43 3.88 -3.83 -9.29
CA PRO A 43 3.73 -4.64 -10.49
C PRO A 43 2.96 -5.92 -10.16
N HIS A 44 2.04 -6.34 -11.04
CA HIS A 44 1.40 -7.66 -10.94
C HIS A 44 2.49 -8.77 -10.95
N PRO A 45 2.38 -9.80 -10.08
CA PRO A 45 1.28 -10.12 -9.17
C PRO A 45 1.39 -9.56 -7.75
N PHE A 46 2.21 -8.57 -7.51
CA PHE A 46 2.46 -8.07 -6.16
C PHE A 46 1.45 -6.99 -5.74
N PHE A 47 1.05 -7.02 -4.46
CA PHE A 47 0.13 -6.06 -3.86
C PHE A 47 0.48 -5.79 -2.39
N GLY A 48 -0.19 -4.80 -1.79
CA GLY A 48 -0.07 -4.50 -0.37
C GLY A 48 1.05 -3.54 0.02
N LYS A 49 1.38 -3.53 1.31
CA LYS A 49 2.49 -2.72 1.82
C LYS A 49 3.81 -3.24 1.25
N GLU A 50 4.55 -2.35 0.58
CA GLU A 50 5.84 -2.65 -0.06
C GLU A 50 5.78 -3.78 -1.10
N CYS A 51 4.61 -4.07 -1.67
CA CYS A 51 4.43 -5.15 -2.67
C CYS A 51 4.87 -6.53 -2.14
N GLN A 52 4.74 -6.78 -0.82
CA GLN A 52 5.15 -8.06 -0.21
C GLN A 52 4.11 -9.18 -0.36
N MET A 53 2.87 -8.85 -0.75
CA MET A 53 1.80 -9.82 -0.95
C MET A 53 1.67 -10.18 -2.43
N ILE A 54 1.17 -11.38 -2.75
CA ILE A 54 1.03 -11.89 -4.12
C ILE A 54 -0.43 -12.23 -4.40
N CYS A 55 -1.01 -11.62 -5.43
CA CYS A 55 -2.34 -11.91 -5.93
C CYS A 55 -2.37 -13.30 -6.55
N ASN A 56 -3.29 -14.14 -6.07
CA ASN A 56 -3.57 -15.48 -6.61
C ASN A 56 -4.85 -15.51 -7.45
N CYS A 57 -5.23 -14.38 -8.06
CA CYS A 57 -6.40 -14.21 -8.91
C CYS A 57 -6.00 -13.63 -10.27
N SER A 58 -6.94 -13.51 -11.21
CA SER A 58 -6.70 -12.79 -12.47
C SER A 58 -6.21 -11.37 -12.23
N GLU A 59 -5.35 -10.88 -13.13
CA GLU A 59 -4.86 -9.50 -13.14
C GLU A 59 -6.01 -8.48 -13.07
N ASP A 60 -7.11 -8.74 -13.77
CA ASP A 60 -8.33 -7.92 -13.79
C ASP A 60 -9.00 -7.77 -12.41
N LEU A 61 -8.76 -8.72 -11.50
CA LEU A 61 -9.31 -8.75 -10.15
C LEU A 61 -8.26 -8.44 -9.08
N CYS A 62 -6.99 -8.30 -9.45
CA CYS A 62 -5.93 -8.01 -8.50
C CYS A 62 -5.88 -6.51 -8.21
N ASP A 63 -6.45 -6.12 -7.08
CA ASP A 63 -6.35 -4.76 -6.59
C ASP A 63 -4.96 -4.55 -5.96
N ILE A 64 -4.24 -3.50 -6.35
CA ILE A 64 -2.89 -3.24 -5.83
C ILE A 64 -2.87 -2.99 -4.31
N SER A 65 -3.98 -2.50 -3.73
CA SER A 65 -4.08 -2.22 -2.31
C SER A 65 -4.71 -3.38 -1.53
N LYS A 66 -5.81 -3.94 -2.06
CA LYS A 66 -6.58 -4.99 -1.37
C LYS A 66 -6.16 -6.41 -1.74
N GLY A 67 -5.48 -6.57 -2.87
CA GLY A 67 -5.20 -7.85 -3.49
C GLY A 67 -6.42 -8.39 -4.23
N CYS A 68 -6.59 -9.70 -4.16
CA CYS A 68 -7.77 -10.33 -4.74
C CYS A 68 -9.01 -9.99 -3.91
N PRO A 69 -10.16 -9.70 -4.53
CA PRO A 69 -11.43 -9.70 -3.84
C PRO A 69 -11.60 -11.09 -3.25
N ILE A 70 -11.45 -11.18 -1.93
CA ILE A 70 -11.97 -12.33 -1.21
C ILE A 70 -13.48 -12.27 -1.49
N GLU A 71 -14.04 -13.27 -2.17
CA GLU A 71 -15.49 -13.49 -2.19
C GLU A 71 -15.97 -13.85 -0.77
N THR A 72 -15.74 -12.95 0.18
CA THR A 72 -16.46 -12.91 1.44
C THR A 72 -17.59 -11.94 1.17
N THR A 73 -18.77 -12.45 0.88
CA THR A 73 -19.92 -12.50 1.80
C THR A 73 -20.18 -11.31 2.76
N GLU A 74 -19.34 -10.29 2.86
CA GLU A 74 -19.48 -9.11 3.71
C GLU A 74 -19.96 -7.86 2.95
N LEU A 75 -20.13 -7.95 1.62
CA LEU A 75 -21.09 -7.07 0.92
C LEU A 75 -22.49 -7.71 0.83
N ASN A 76 -22.77 -8.77 1.59
CA ASN A 76 -24.16 -9.14 1.92
C ASN A 76 -24.60 -8.55 3.28
N HIS A 77 -23.69 -7.93 4.05
CA HIS A 77 -24.02 -7.29 5.34
C HIS A 77 -24.01 -5.75 5.34
N LEU A 78 -23.53 -5.07 4.29
CA LEU A 78 -23.73 -3.61 4.11
C LEU A 78 -24.93 -3.25 3.21
N ILE A 79 -25.42 -4.19 2.39
CA ILE A 79 -26.74 -4.07 1.73
C ILE A 79 -27.90 -4.56 2.61
N LYS A 80 -27.62 -5.25 3.72
CA LYS A 80 -28.60 -5.57 4.78
C LYS A 80 -28.55 -4.49 5.86
N GLY A 81 -28.82 -3.23 5.51
CA GLY A 81 -28.68 -2.16 6.49
C GLY A 81 -29.19 -0.77 6.16
N LYS A 82 -30.36 -0.61 5.51
CA LYS A 82 -31.36 0.40 5.90
C LYS A 82 -32.71 0.24 5.17
N ASN A 83 -33.62 -0.56 5.73
CA ASN A 83 -35.05 -0.28 5.69
C ASN A 83 -35.65 -0.61 7.04
#